data_AF-A0A183IAB0-F1
#
_entry.id   AF-A0A183IAB0-F1
#
_cell.length_a   1.000
_cell.length_b   1.000
_cell.length_c   1.000
_cell.angle_alpha   90.00
_cell.angle_beta   90.00
_cell.angle_gamma   90.00
#
_symmetry.space_group_name_H-M   'P 1'
#
loop_
_entity.id
_entity.type
_entity.pdbx_description
1 polymer ?
#
loop_
_entity_poly.entity_id
_entity_poly.type
_entity_poly.pdbx_seq_one_letter_code
_entity_poly.pdbx_strand_id
1 'polypeptide(L)'
;MGSLSRVAGLTRLDMVRSGDIQKSHGIQRLLLQIEKSQLRWLGHVLRMPPERKAKQLFLANPTGIKPRVLKNRSGHPLTKDDDILRRWREYFEEHLNPAQQQEDSPLEQKGTDITISVDQIAQAVKSLKNGKGAGIDEIRPEMLKALG
;
A
#
# COMPACT_ATOMS: atom_id res chain seq x y z
N MET A 1 -8.43 6.88 -6.45
CA MET A 1 -7.88 6.56 -7.79
C MET A 1 -8.92 5.78 -8.59
N GLY A 2 -9.40 6.29 -9.73
CA GLY A 2 -10.43 5.65 -10.55
C GLY A 2 -9.87 4.57 -11.49
N SER A 3 -10.73 3.65 -11.96
CA SER A 3 -10.33 2.62 -12.93
C SER A 3 -10.07 3.19 -14.32
N LEU A 4 -9.15 2.57 -15.08
CA LEU A 4 -8.80 2.99 -16.45
C LEU A 4 -10.03 3.08 -17.37
N SER A 5 -10.99 2.16 -17.18
CA SER A 5 -12.27 2.16 -17.90
C SER A 5 -13.09 3.42 -17.63
N ARG A 6 -13.17 3.86 -16.37
CA ARG A 6 -13.92 5.07 -16.00
C ARG A 6 -13.28 6.33 -16.58
N VAL A 7 -11.94 6.39 -16.63
CA VAL A 7 -11.19 7.50 -17.25
C VAL A 7 -11.41 7.55 -18.76
N ALA A 8 -11.55 6.39 -19.41
CA ALA A 8 -11.84 6.26 -20.82
C ALA A 8 -13.34 6.45 -21.17
N GLY A 9 -14.19 6.81 -20.21
CA GLY A 9 -15.64 6.95 -20.42
C GLY A 9 -16.39 5.63 -20.63
N LEU A 10 -15.75 4.49 -20.36
CA LEU A 10 -16.31 3.16 -20.55
C LEU A 10 -17.03 2.67 -19.30
N THR A 11 -18.20 2.10 -19.52
CA THR A 11 -19.08 1.50 -18.52
C THR A 11 -18.86 -0.01 -18.43
N ARG A 12 -19.46 -0.67 -17.43
CA ARG A 12 -19.41 -2.14 -17.33
C ARG A 12 -20.17 -2.84 -18.47
N LEU A 13 -21.14 -2.15 -19.10
CA LEU A 13 -21.96 -2.68 -20.19
C LEU A 13 -21.18 -2.81 -21.52
N ASP A 14 -20.18 -1.96 -21.71
CA ASP A 14 -19.32 -2.00 -22.90
C ASP A 14 -18.46 -3.27 -22.92
N MET A 15 -18.34 -3.97 -21.78
CA MET A 15 -17.67 -5.27 -21.63
C MET A 15 -16.26 -5.31 -22.23
N VAL A 16 -15.60 -4.14 -22.29
CA VAL A 16 -14.27 -3.96 -22.86
C VAL A 16 -13.23 -4.44 -21.84
N ARG A 17 -12.34 -5.33 -22.26
CA ARG A 17 -11.24 -5.80 -21.41
C ARG A 17 -10.25 -4.67 -21.18
N SER A 18 -9.75 -4.55 -19.95
CA SER A 18 -8.75 -3.53 -19.60
C SER A 18 -7.50 -3.55 -20.49
N GLY A 19 -7.14 -4.71 -21.05
CA GLY A 19 -6.03 -4.82 -22.00
C GLY A 19 -6.27 -4.11 -23.34
N ASP A 20 -7.52 -4.07 -23.82
CA ASP A 20 -7.87 -3.38 -25.07
C ASP A 20 -7.95 -1.86 -24.85
N ILE A 21 -8.37 -1.43 -23.66
CA ILE A 21 -8.31 -0.02 -23.22
C ILE A 21 -6.84 0.44 -23.15
N GLN A 22 -5.95 -0.36 -22.57
CA GLN A 22 -4.52 -0.02 -22.53
C GLN A 22 -3.93 0.10 -23.95
N LYS A 23 -4.26 -0.84 -24.85
CA LYS A 23 -3.81 -0.79 -26.25
C LYS A 23 -4.33 0.44 -26.97
N SER A 24 -5.61 0.79 -26.84
CA SER A 24 -6.19 1.97 -27.51
C SER A 24 -5.57 3.28 -27.04
N HIS A 25 -5.10 3.33 -25.79
CA HIS A 25 -4.40 4.48 -25.23
C HIS A 25 -2.88 4.43 -25.43
N GLY A 26 -2.36 3.47 -26.21
CA GLY A 26 -0.93 3.31 -26.46
C GLY A 26 -0.11 2.89 -25.22
N ILE A 27 -0.78 2.50 -24.14
CA ILE A 27 -0.15 2.05 -22.90
C ILE A 27 0.37 0.64 -23.13
N GLN A 28 1.69 0.49 -23.12
CA GLN A 28 2.31 -0.83 -23.21
C GLN A 28 1.93 -1.65 -21.99
N ARG A 29 1.62 -2.92 -22.21
CA ARG A 29 1.37 -3.86 -21.12
C ARG A 29 2.56 -3.83 -20.18
N LEU A 30 2.31 -3.66 -18.88
CA LEU A 30 3.35 -3.56 -17.85
C LEU A 30 4.41 -4.65 -17.98
N LEU A 31 3.99 -5.87 -18.34
CA LEU A 31 4.88 -6.99 -18.59
C LEU A 31 5.97 -6.69 -19.64
N LEU A 32 5.61 -6.08 -20.77
CA LEU A 32 6.56 -5.69 -21.81
C LEU A 32 7.56 -4.65 -21.30
N GLN A 33 7.11 -3.73 -20.45
CA GLN A 33 7.98 -2.71 -19.86
C GLN A 33 8.95 -3.30 -18.84
N ILE A 34 8.48 -4.29 -18.06
CA ILE A 34 9.31 -5.08 -17.16
C ILE A 34 10.35 -5.87 -17.96
N GLU A 35 9.94 -6.61 -18.99
CA GLU A 35 10.83 -7.39 -19.86
C GLU A 35 11.88 -6.50 -20.53
N LYS A 36 11.49 -5.35 -21.08
CA LYS A 36 12.44 -4.37 -21.65
C LYS A 36 13.45 -3.89 -20.62
N SER A 37 13.00 -3.62 -19.39
CA SER A 37 13.89 -3.18 -18.31
C SER A 37 14.86 -4.29 -17.89
N GLN A 38 14.38 -5.53 -17.83
CA GLN A 38 15.21 -6.72 -17.56
C GLN A 38 16.26 -6.93 -18.65
N LEU A 39 15.89 -6.83 -19.93
CA LEU A 39 16.83 -6.96 -21.05
C LEU A 39 17.86 -5.83 -21.09
N ARG A 40 17.45 -4.59 -20.81
CA ARG A 40 18.38 -3.46 -20.68
C ARG A 40 19.39 -3.69 -19.56
N TRP A 41 18.91 -4.14 -18.40
CA TRP A 41 19.76 -4.48 -17.27
C TRP A 41 20.71 -5.64 -17.59
N LEU A 42 20.20 -6.72 -18.19
CA LEU A 42 21.01 -7.88 -18.60
C LEU A 42 22.10 -7.47 -19.59
N GLY A 43 21.73 -6.74 -20.65
CA GLY A 43 22.69 -6.24 -21.62
C GLY A 43 23.75 -5.34 -20.99
N HIS A 44 23.37 -4.52 -20.02
CA HIS A 44 24.32 -3.71 -19.25
C HIS A 44 25.28 -4.58 -18.43
N VAL A 45 24.78 -5.58 -17.70
CA VAL A 45 25.60 -6.53 -16.93
C VAL A 45 26.57 -7.29 -17.84
N LEU A 46 26.14 -7.77 -19.00
CA LEU A 46 27.01 -8.50 -19.94
C LEU A 46 28.15 -7.63 -20.48
N ARG A 47 27.90 -6.32 -20.71
CA ARG A 47 28.91 -5.34 -21.12
C ARG A 47 29.81 -4.85 -19.97
N MET A 48 29.51 -5.17 -18.71
CA MET A 48 30.38 -4.82 -17.60
C MET A 48 31.74 -5.55 -17.68
N PRO A 49 32.82 -4.96 -17.15
CA PRO A 49 34.09 -5.67 -16.99
C PRO A 49 33.98 -6.78 -15.92
N PRO A 50 34.76 -7.86 -16.02
CA PRO A 50 34.57 -9.10 -15.24
C PRO A 50 34.88 -8.95 -13.74
N GLU A 51 35.53 -7.87 -13.31
CA GLU A 51 35.81 -7.57 -11.90
C GLU A 51 34.56 -7.08 -11.16
N ARG A 52 33.51 -6.68 -11.88
CA ARG A 52 32.27 -6.21 -11.28
C ARG A 52 31.51 -7.38 -10.64
N LYS A 53 31.25 -7.27 -9.34
CA LYS A 53 30.45 -8.24 -8.56
C LYS A 53 29.13 -8.62 -9.24
N ALA A 54 28.42 -7.68 -9.86
CA ALA A 54 27.17 -7.96 -10.56
C ALA A 54 27.34 -8.99 -11.71
N LYS A 55 28.40 -8.85 -12.51
CA LYS A 55 28.72 -9.81 -13.59
C LYS A 55 29.23 -11.13 -13.03
N GLN A 56 30.07 -11.09 -12.00
CA GLN A 56 30.55 -12.29 -11.31
C GLN A 56 29.40 -13.12 -10.73
N LEU A 57 28.46 -12.48 -10.03
CA LEU A 57 27.29 -13.14 -9.44
C LEU A 57 26.32 -13.66 -10.50
N PHE A 58 26.16 -12.93 -11.62
CA PHE A 58 25.31 -13.37 -12.72
C PHE A 58 25.85 -14.64 -13.41
N LEU A 59 27.17 -14.72 -13.58
CA LEU A 59 27.85 -15.88 -14.18
C LEU A 59 28.12 -17.00 -13.17
N ALA A 60 28.08 -16.70 -11.87
CA ALA A 60 28.24 -17.69 -10.84
C ALA A 60 27.13 -18.74 -10.97
N ASN A 61 27.51 -20.02 -10.90
CA ASN A 61 26.58 -21.12 -10.73
C ASN A 61 26.61 -21.55 -9.27
N PRO A 62 25.95 -20.83 -8.35
CA PRO A 62 25.96 -21.21 -6.95
C PRO A 62 25.22 -22.54 -6.78
N THR A 63 25.98 -23.61 -6.57
CA THR A 63 25.45 -24.93 -6.22
C THR A 63 24.93 -24.85 -4.79
N GLY A 64 23.65 -24.49 -4.66
CA GLY A 64 22.99 -24.37 -3.37
C GLY A 64 21.55 -23.96 -3.57
N ILE A 65 20.62 -24.86 -3.23
CA ILE A 65 19.23 -24.48 -3.03
C ILE A 65 19.26 -23.52 -1.84
N LYS A 66 19.06 -22.21 -2.06
CA LYS A 66 18.70 -21.33 -0.95
C LYS A 66 17.35 -21.81 -0.46
N PRO A 67 17.24 -22.44 0.72
CA PRO A 67 15.95 -22.87 1.20
C PRO A 67 15.19 -21.58 1.47
N ARG A 68 14.16 -21.29 0.67
CA ARG A 68 13.18 -20.25 0.99
C ARG A 68 12.25 -20.82 2.06
N VAL A 69 12.86 -21.30 3.14
CA VAL A 69 12.21 -22.01 4.23
C VAL A 69 12.14 -21.04 5.39
N LEU A 70 10.94 -20.85 5.92
CA LEU A 70 10.74 -20.04 7.11
C LEU A 70 11.54 -20.67 8.24
N LYS A 71 12.33 -19.88 8.94
CA LYS A 71 13.14 -20.36 10.06
C LYS A 71 12.46 -20.01 11.38
N ASN A 72 12.62 -20.89 12.36
CA ASN A 72 12.25 -20.57 13.73
C ASN A 72 13.22 -19.53 14.32
N ARG A 73 12.98 -19.08 15.57
CA ARG A 73 13.86 -18.12 16.24
C ARG A 73 15.30 -18.61 16.42
N SER A 74 15.52 -19.93 16.52
CA SER A 74 16.85 -20.54 16.60
C SER A 74 17.52 -20.78 15.25
N GLY A 75 16.90 -20.39 14.13
CA GLY A 75 17.48 -20.47 12.79
C GLY A 75 17.31 -21.80 12.06
N HIS A 76 16.58 -22.77 12.64
CA HIS A 76 16.25 -24.04 12.01
C HIS A 76 15.06 -23.91 11.05
N PRO A 77 15.06 -24.63 9.91
CA PRO A 77 13.98 -24.61 8.93
C PRO A 77 12.69 -25.23 9.49
N LEU A 78 11.57 -24.54 9.30
CA LEU A 78 10.22 -25.02 9.60
C LEU A 78 9.65 -25.69 8.35
N THR A 79 9.24 -26.95 8.47
CA THR A 79 8.72 -27.75 7.34
C THR A 79 7.24 -28.06 7.45
N LYS A 80 6.65 -28.00 8.64
CA LYS A 80 5.22 -28.26 8.88
C LYS A 80 4.42 -26.95 8.83
N ASP A 81 3.24 -27.01 8.23
CA ASP A 81 2.37 -25.84 8.07
C ASP A 81 1.96 -25.23 9.42
N ASP A 82 1.65 -26.04 10.43
CA ASP A 82 1.30 -25.56 11.78
C ASP A 82 2.44 -24.75 12.42
N ASP A 83 3.67 -25.22 12.24
CA ASP A 83 4.87 -24.57 12.78
C ASP A 83 5.16 -23.26 12.05
N ILE A 84 4.88 -23.21 10.74
CA ILE A 84 4.98 -22.01 9.92
C ILE A 84 3.94 -20.97 10.37
N LEU A 85 2.68 -21.37 10.54
CA LEU A 85 1.59 -20.49 10.97
C LEU A 85 1.85 -19.93 12.37
N ARG A 86 2.33 -20.76 13.29
CA ARG A 86 2.73 -20.31 14.64
C ARG A 86 3.86 -19.28 14.56
N ARG A 87 4.88 -19.52 13.73
CA ARG A 87 6.00 -18.58 13.57
C ARG A 87 5.57 -17.24 12.96
N TRP A 88 4.60 -17.25 12.05
CA TRP A 88 3.97 -16.05 11.50
C TRP A 88 3.20 -15.27 12.57
N ARG A 89 2.41 -15.96 13.40
CA ARG A 89 1.69 -15.34 14.53
C ARG A 89 2.65 -14.63 15.48
N GLU A 90 3.71 -15.31 15.91
CA GLU A 90 4.73 -14.73 16.80
C GLU A 90 5.37 -13.46 16.21
N TYR A 91 5.72 -13.50 14.92
CA TYR A 91 6.28 -12.32 14.24
C TYR A 91 5.28 -11.16 14.20
N PHE A 92 4.02 -11.46 13.89
CA PHE A 92 2.96 -10.47 13.81
C PHE A 92 2.68 -9.83 15.17
N GLU A 93 2.54 -10.64 16.22
CA GLU A 93 2.32 -10.13 17.58
C GLU A 93 3.48 -9.25 18.06
N GLU A 94 4.72 -9.68 17.83
CA GLU A 94 5.91 -8.95 18.29
C GLU A 94 6.15 -7.64 17.53
N HIS A 95 5.97 -7.63 16.21
CA HIS A 95 6.41 -6.51 15.36
C HIS A 95 5.26 -5.64 14.84
N LEU A 96 4.06 -6.20 14.68
CA LEU A 96 2.92 -5.53 14.04
C LEU A 96 1.77 -5.27 15.01
N ASN A 97 1.81 -5.86 16.21
CA ASN A 97 0.88 -5.61 17.28
C ASN A 97 1.60 -5.20 18.58
N PRO A 98 2.43 -4.13 18.58
CA PRO A 98 2.95 -3.61 19.84
C PRO A 98 1.75 -3.30 20.71
N ALA A 99 1.73 -3.83 21.93
CA ALA A 99 0.62 -3.71 22.87
C ALA A 99 0.08 -2.28 22.85
N GLN A 100 -0.99 -2.07 22.10
CA GLN A 100 -1.91 -1.02 22.45
C GLN A 100 -2.32 -1.45 23.84
N GLN A 101 -1.89 -0.70 24.85
CA GLN A 101 -2.59 -0.73 26.12
C GLN A 101 -4.03 -0.39 25.75
N GLN A 102 -4.83 -1.43 25.49
CA GLN A 102 -6.22 -1.40 25.91
C GLN A 102 -6.11 -1.26 27.41
N GLU A 103 -6.03 0.00 27.84
CA GLU A 103 -6.78 0.44 28.99
C GLU A 103 -8.20 -0.07 28.72
N ASP A 104 -8.50 -1.29 29.17
CA ASP A 104 -9.84 -1.78 29.40
C ASP A 104 -10.43 -0.93 30.53
N SER A 105 -10.53 0.38 30.31
CA SER A 105 -11.67 1.09 30.82
C SER A 105 -12.86 0.39 30.18
N PRO A 106 -13.83 -0.10 30.97
CA PRO A 106 -15.13 -0.38 30.43
C PRO A 106 -15.50 0.80 29.55
N LEU A 107 -15.83 0.55 28.29
CA LEU A 107 -16.64 1.47 27.53
C LEU A 107 -17.99 1.56 28.26
N GLU A 108 -18.01 2.25 29.40
CA GLU A 108 -19.06 3.24 29.57
C GLU A 108 -18.94 4.08 28.30
N GLN A 109 -19.81 3.78 27.34
CA GLN A 109 -20.49 4.87 26.69
C GLN A 109 -21.10 5.68 27.83
N LYS A 110 -20.29 6.55 28.46
CA LYS A 110 -20.75 7.89 28.71
C LYS A 110 -21.15 8.37 27.32
N GLY A 111 -22.38 8.07 26.95
CA GLY A 111 -23.22 9.09 26.40
C GLY A 111 -23.12 10.24 27.38
N THR A 112 -22.04 11.02 27.27
CA THR A 112 -22.20 12.44 27.46
C THR A 112 -23.32 12.73 26.50
N ASP A 113 -24.47 13.01 27.06
CA ASP A 113 -25.51 13.75 26.40
C ASP A 113 -24.83 15.05 25.99
N ILE A 114 -24.08 15.01 24.88
CA ILE A 114 -23.40 16.17 24.35
C ILE A 114 -24.55 16.95 23.75
N THR A 115 -25.18 17.77 24.58
CA THR A 115 -26.07 18.82 24.12
C THR A 115 -25.18 19.80 23.38
N ILE A 116 -24.91 19.50 22.10
CA ILE A 116 -24.06 20.32 21.24
C ILE A 116 -24.75 21.68 21.15
N SER A 117 -24.20 22.66 21.86
CA SER A 117 -24.72 24.03 21.85
C SER A 117 -24.36 24.72 20.54
N VAL A 118 -25.25 25.58 20.05
CA VAL A 118 -25.03 26.41 18.86
C VAL A 118 -23.75 27.25 19.00
N ASP A 119 -23.44 27.71 20.22
CA ASP A 119 -22.22 28.48 20.50
C ASP A 119 -20.95 27.65 20.32
N GLN A 120 -21.00 26.37 20.68
CA GLN A 120 -19.89 25.43 20.52
C GLN A 120 -19.61 25.17 19.02
N ILE A 121 -20.67 25.06 18.22
CA ILE A 121 -20.56 24.96 16.75
C ILE A 121 -19.95 26.24 16.19
N ALA A 122 -20.42 27.42 16.61
CA ALA A 122 -19.91 28.70 16.15
C ALA A 122 -18.41 28.88 16.49
N GLN A 123 -17.98 28.48 17.69
CA GLN A 123 -16.58 28.53 18.09
C GLN A 123 -15.72 27.56 17.27
N ALA A 124 -16.22 26.35 17.00
CA ALA A 124 -15.54 25.37 16.17
C ALA A 124 -15.36 25.87 14.72
N VAL A 125 -16.42 26.43 14.11
CA VAL A 125 -16.36 27.01 12.76
C VAL A 125 -15.36 28.16 12.69
N LYS A 126 -15.34 29.05 13.69
CA LYS A 126 -14.35 30.15 13.77
C LYS A 126 -12.91 29.64 13.87
N SER A 127 -12.69 28.53 14.57
CA SER A 127 -11.35 27.95 14.78
C SER A 127 -10.73 27.26 13.54
N LEU A 128 -11.50 27.07 12.47
CA LEU A 128 -11.01 26.42 11.25
C LEU A 128 -9.90 27.25 10.57
N LYS A 129 -8.91 26.61 9.96
CA LYS A 129 -7.83 27.32 9.23
C LYS A 129 -8.23 27.51 7.77
N ASN A 130 -8.05 28.72 7.24
CA ASN A 130 -8.25 29.01 5.82
C ASN A 130 -7.07 28.46 4.99
N GLY A 131 -7.30 28.20 3.71
CA GLY A 131 -6.33 27.68 2.75
C GLY A 131 -6.19 26.16 2.74
N LYS A 132 -7.01 25.42 3.51
CA LYS A 132 -7.03 23.96 3.41
C LYS A 132 -7.82 23.53 2.16
N GLY A 133 -7.32 22.51 1.47
CA GLY A 133 -8.00 21.91 0.32
C GLY A 133 -9.35 21.32 0.71
N ALA A 134 -10.29 21.31 -0.24
CA ALA A 134 -11.60 20.72 -0.04
C ALA A 134 -11.49 19.19 0.12
N GLY A 135 -12.37 18.62 0.96
CA GLY A 135 -12.54 17.18 1.07
C GLY A 135 -13.28 16.59 -0.13
N ILE A 136 -13.71 15.33 -0.01
CA ILE A 136 -14.48 14.64 -1.05
C ILE A 136 -15.85 15.31 -1.32
N ASP A 137 -16.36 16.03 -0.33
CA ASP A 137 -17.61 16.79 -0.41
C ASP A 137 -17.43 18.17 -1.09
N GLU A 138 -16.21 18.51 -1.51
CA GLU A 138 -15.83 19.77 -2.19
C GLU A 138 -16.06 21.07 -1.38
N ILE A 139 -16.50 20.95 -0.13
CA ILE A 139 -16.69 22.08 0.78
C ILE A 139 -15.35 22.51 1.39
N ARG A 140 -15.06 23.81 1.31
CA ARG A 140 -13.85 24.40 1.90
C ARG A 140 -14.16 25.09 3.24
N PRO A 141 -13.18 25.20 4.15
CA PRO A 141 -13.38 25.85 5.45
C PRO A 141 -13.88 27.30 5.37
N GLU A 142 -13.54 28.02 4.30
CA GLU A 142 -13.98 29.40 4.08
C GLU A 142 -15.49 29.47 3.80
N MET A 143 -16.03 28.45 3.13
CA MET A 143 -17.46 28.37 2.82
C MET A 143 -18.28 28.19 4.10
N LEU A 144 -17.79 27.37 5.03
CA LEU A 144 -18.43 27.17 6.33
C LEU A 144 -18.38 28.43 7.20
N LYS A 145 -17.29 29.18 7.14
CA LYS A 145 -17.16 30.47 7.85
C LYS A 145 -18.01 31.59 7.25
N ALA A 146 -18.30 31.55 5.96
CA ALA A 146 -19.12 32.55 5.28
C ALA A 146 -20.63 32.37 5.50
N LEU A 147 -21.04 31.18 5.96
CA LEU A 147 -22.44 30.85 6.28
C LEU A 147 -22.87 31.29 7.70
N GLY A 148 -21.93 31.81 8.50
CA GLY A 148 -22.15 32.23 9.88
C GLY A 148 -21.92 33.71 10.12
#